data_AF-H0GSU9-F1
#
_entry.id   AF-H0GSU9-F1
#
_cell.length_a   1.000
_cell.length_b   1.000
_cell.length_c   1.000
_cell.angle_alpha   90.00
_cell.angle_beta   90.00
_cell.angle_gamma   90.00
#
_symmetry.space_group_name_H-M   'P 1'
#
loop_
_entity.id
_entity.type
_entity.pdbx_description
1 polymer ?
#
loop_
_entity_poly.entity_id
_entity_poly.type
_entity_poly.pdbx_seq_one_letter_code
_entity_poly.pdbx_strand_id
1 'polypeptide(L)'
;MKAPVGLWKASKVNIWSAQRRALSITRHLDNNASGGVSTSTSTKEGPALPADLYMHPERWKGLPPQKILELYWERMARLGSEYKPNKDELNALLATSEFSNVSINDIKNLYYGGEQGAIDVKGGSANRDNSLRPFMFDELPSQAQELVAQHREQRFYNRLAAYELPLLAQYRQEYKRPSPKTHPVTYRYTNYVGEEHPNSRKVVLSVKTENLGLEPKSLHKFKVLATSRYDHTTDIFKMSSDKFEHASQNARYLHDILQKLLTESKNLAEDDFNDVPIDTRHTIAKNLRKKKHNYKFPEHWKRPEDAPKKNFDVVDQLLSTLQ
;
A
#
# COMPACT_ATOMS: atom_id res chain seq x y z
N MET A 1 -55.11 -29.06 -12.46
CA MET A 1 -54.13 -30.03 -11.93
C MET A 1 -53.17 -29.27 -11.02
N LYS A 2 -52.98 -29.79 -9.80
CA LYS A 2 -52.29 -29.15 -8.67
C LYS A 2 -50.78 -29.07 -8.92
N ALA A 3 -50.16 -27.92 -8.66
CA ALA A 3 -48.72 -27.79 -8.48
C ALA A 3 -48.38 -27.85 -6.97
N PRO A 4 -47.31 -28.55 -6.55
CA PRO A 4 -47.03 -28.83 -5.15
C PRO A 4 -46.30 -27.68 -4.44
N VAL A 5 -46.66 -27.47 -3.18
CA VAL A 5 -46.01 -26.55 -2.23
C VAL A 5 -44.74 -27.24 -1.71
N GLY A 6 -43.58 -26.75 -2.12
CA GLY A 6 -42.28 -27.17 -1.61
C GLY A 6 -41.89 -26.36 -0.37
N LEU A 7 -41.77 -27.03 0.77
CA LEU A 7 -41.14 -26.52 1.99
C LEU A 7 -39.70 -26.06 1.71
N TRP A 8 -39.39 -24.79 2.01
CA TRP A 8 -38.02 -24.32 2.18
C TRP A 8 -37.79 -24.00 3.66
N LYS A 9 -36.98 -24.84 4.32
CA LYS A 9 -36.40 -24.54 5.63
C LYS A 9 -35.35 -23.45 5.44
N ALA A 10 -35.57 -22.26 6.00
CA ALA A 10 -34.53 -21.27 6.16
C ALA A 10 -33.60 -21.69 7.32
N SER A 11 -32.38 -22.11 6.99
CA SER A 11 -31.29 -22.24 7.95
C SER A 11 -30.80 -20.84 8.35
N LYS A 12 -30.72 -20.59 9.66
CA LYS A 12 -30.11 -19.38 10.21
C LYS A 12 -28.60 -19.44 9.93
N VAL A 13 -28.14 -18.66 8.97
CA VAL A 13 -26.70 -18.38 8.79
C VAL A 13 -26.35 -17.25 9.75
N ASN A 14 -25.50 -17.58 10.73
CA ASN A 14 -24.81 -16.63 11.59
C ASN A 14 -23.89 -15.77 10.73
N ILE A 15 -24.23 -14.49 10.56
CA ILE A 15 -23.32 -13.49 10.01
C ILE A 15 -22.52 -12.96 11.20
N TRP A 16 -21.34 -13.54 11.43
CA TRP A 16 -20.38 -12.97 12.36
C TRP A 16 -19.83 -11.66 11.80
N SER A 17 -19.83 -10.68 12.69
CA SER A 17 -19.42 -9.29 12.54
C SER A 17 -18.03 -9.15 11.92
N ALA A 18 -17.92 -8.32 10.88
CA ALA A 18 -16.66 -7.80 10.38
C ALA A 18 -15.99 -6.94 11.47
N GLN A 19 -15.00 -7.52 12.14
CA GLN A 19 -14.20 -6.86 13.16
C GLN A 19 -13.23 -5.90 12.48
N ARG A 20 -13.61 -4.62 12.36
CA ARG A 20 -12.67 -3.56 11.98
C ARG A 20 -11.65 -3.44 13.12
N ARG A 21 -10.41 -3.87 12.86
CA ARG A 21 -9.26 -3.51 13.70
C ARG A 21 -9.12 -1.99 13.67
N ALA A 22 -9.51 -1.32 14.75
CA ALA A 22 -9.08 0.04 15.00
C ALA A 22 -7.59 -0.01 15.40
N LEU A 23 -6.71 0.20 14.43
CA LEU A 23 -5.32 0.52 14.70
C LEU A 23 -5.29 1.94 15.25
N SER A 24 -5.21 2.07 16.59
CA SER A 24 -4.95 3.35 17.25
C SER A 24 -3.49 3.75 16.97
N ILE A 25 -3.29 4.52 15.90
CA ILE A 25 -2.02 5.21 15.64
C ILE A 25 -1.98 6.41 16.59
N THR A 26 -1.25 6.28 17.69
CA THR A 26 -0.87 7.42 18.55
C THR A 26 0.03 8.35 17.74
N ARG A 27 -0.50 9.49 17.30
CA ARG A 27 0.29 10.58 16.69
C ARG A 27 0.92 11.40 17.81
N HIS A 28 2.25 11.38 17.90
CA HIS A 28 2.99 12.42 18.60
C HIS A 28 3.11 13.62 17.65
N LEU A 29 2.52 14.76 18.03
CA LEU A 29 2.61 16.01 17.29
C LEU A 29 3.65 16.89 17.98
N ASP A 30 4.88 16.89 17.47
CA ASP A 30 5.88 17.89 17.85
C ASP A 30 5.62 19.17 17.04
N ASN A 31 4.98 20.16 17.67
CA ASN A 31 4.84 21.50 17.13
C ASN A 31 5.94 22.38 17.69
N ASN A 32 6.96 22.66 16.88
CA ASN A 32 7.89 23.75 17.14
C ASN A 32 8.11 24.55 15.86
N ALA A 33 7.35 25.64 15.70
CA ALA A 33 7.64 26.73 14.77
C ALA A 33 6.94 28.02 15.23
N SER A 34 7.75 29.02 15.50
CA SER A 34 7.49 30.31 16.14
C SER A 34 6.78 31.34 15.25
N GLY A 35 5.87 32.12 15.84
CA GLY A 35 5.53 33.48 15.36
C GLY A 35 4.13 33.97 15.74
N GLY A 36 4.00 34.70 16.85
CA GLY A 36 2.79 35.45 17.20
C GLY A 36 2.49 35.48 18.70
N VAL A 37 2.74 36.62 19.34
CA VAL A 37 2.58 36.84 20.79
C VAL A 37 1.09 36.85 21.17
N SER A 38 0.68 35.86 21.94
CA SER A 38 -0.49 35.93 22.83
C SER A 38 -0.16 35.12 24.08
N THR A 39 -0.09 35.81 25.22
CA THR A 39 0.17 35.27 26.55
C THR A 39 -0.95 34.31 26.97
N SER A 40 -0.83 33.05 26.56
CA SER A 40 -1.54 31.93 27.18
C SER A 40 -0.57 31.22 28.12
N THR A 41 -0.87 31.26 29.41
CA THR A 41 -0.17 30.55 30.50
C THR A 41 0.07 29.10 30.08
N SER A 42 1.32 28.73 29.80
CA SER A 42 1.71 27.36 29.47
C SER A 42 1.56 26.51 30.72
N THR A 43 0.42 25.82 30.87
CA THR A 43 0.32 24.67 31.76
C THR A 43 1.33 23.63 31.28
N LYS A 44 2.41 23.46 32.05
CA LYS A 44 3.43 22.43 31.85
C LYS A 44 2.74 21.09 31.59
N GLU A 45 2.97 20.50 30.42
CA GLU A 45 2.60 19.10 30.20
C GLU A 45 3.36 18.26 31.24
N GLY A 46 2.61 17.57 32.09
CA GLY A 46 3.17 16.71 33.13
C GLY A 46 3.97 15.54 32.52
N PRO A 47 4.76 14.82 33.33
CA PRO A 47 5.50 13.67 32.86
C PRO A 47 4.56 12.68 32.16
N ALA A 48 4.96 12.23 30.96
CA ALA A 48 4.20 11.25 30.18
C ALA A 48 3.91 10.02 31.04
N LEU A 49 2.63 9.83 31.36
CA LEU A 49 2.18 8.70 32.17
C LEU A 49 2.45 7.38 31.42
N PRO A 50 2.82 6.30 32.13
CA PRO A 50 3.09 5.02 31.48
C PRO A 50 1.83 4.51 30.78
N ALA A 51 1.97 3.96 29.56
CA ALA A 51 0.84 3.46 28.77
C ALA A 51 0.06 2.30 29.45
N ASP A 52 0.69 1.60 30.39
CA ASP A 52 0.11 0.50 31.16
C ASP A 52 -0.54 0.95 32.48
N LEU A 53 -0.75 2.26 32.65
CA LEU A 53 -1.29 2.81 33.90
C LEU A 53 -2.68 2.25 34.23
N TYR A 54 -3.50 1.90 33.23
CA TYR A 54 -4.84 1.33 33.43
C TYR A 54 -4.83 -0.05 34.14
N MET A 55 -3.69 -0.75 34.13
CA MET A 55 -3.56 -2.06 34.76
C MET A 55 -3.36 -1.95 36.29
N HIS A 56 -2.81 -0.83 36.75
CA HIS A 56 -2.43 -0.57 38.15
C HIS A 56 -3.28 0.54 38.79
N PRO A 57 -4.53 0.25 39.22
CA PRO A 57 -5.42 1.23 39.82
C PRO A 57 -4.91 1.83 41.14
N GLU A 58 -3.99 1.16 41.83
CA GLU A 58 -3.28 1.67 43.01
C GLU A 58 -2.56 3.01 42.76
N ARG A 59 -2.16 3.26 41.51
CA ARG A 59 -1.38 4.44 41.10
C ARG A 59 -2.24 5.61 40.63
N TRP A 60 -3.56 5.47 40.61
CA TRP A 60 -4.46 6.51 40.10
C TRP A 60 -4.75 7.61 41.11
N LYS A 61 -4.30 7.44 42.36
CA LYS A 61 -4.43 8.44 43.42
C LYS A 61 -3.69 9.73 43.07
N GLY A 62 -4.35 10.87 43.24
CA GLY A 62 -3.77 12.20 43.01
C GLY A 62 -3.76 12.66 41.54
N LEU A 63 -4.33 11.89 40.62
CA LEU A 63 -4.54 12.31 39.24
C LEU A 63 -5.77 13.24 39.11
N PRO A 64 -5.85 14.08 38.07
CA PRO A 64 -7.03 14.90 37.85
C PRO A 64 -8.26 14.01 37.58
N PRO A 65 -9.46 14.42 38.03
CA PRO A 65 -10.68 13.60 37.93
C PRO A 65 -10.99 13.06 36.53
N GLN A 66 -10.85 13.90 35.49
CA GLN A 66 -11.05 13.49 34.10
C GLN A 66 -10.11 12.35 33.67
N LYS A 67 -8.84 12.38 34.13
CA LYS A 67 -7.87 11.34 33.76
C LYS A 67 -8.16 10.02 34.46
N ILE A 68 -8.68 10.05 35.69
CA ILE A 68 -9.13 8.86 36.41
C ILE A 68 -10.29 8.21 35.65
N LEU A 69 -11.24 8.99 35.14
CA LEU A 69 -12.35 8.49 34.33
C LEU A 69 -11.88 7.87 33.01
N GLU A 70 -10.93 8.51 32.31
CA GLU A 70 -10.30 7.95 31.12
C GLU A 70 -9.63 6.60 31.41
N LEU A 71 -8.84 6.51 32.50
CA LEU A 71 -8.17 5.26 32.89
C LEU A 71 -9.16 4.16 33.28
N TYR A 72 -10.26 4.53 33.94
CA TYR A 72 -11.36 3.63 34.25
C TYR A 72 -12.01 3.09 32.97
N TRP A 73 -12.35 3.95 32.00
CA TRP A 73 -12.91 3.54 30.72
C TRP A 73 -11.92 2.71 29.89
N GLU A 74 -10.65 3.08 29.87
CA GLU A 74 -9.58 2.30 29.24
C GLU A 74 -9.47 0.91 29.87
N ARG A 75 -9.48 0.81 31.20
CA ARG A 75 -9.43 -0.46 31.93
C ARG A 75 -10.64 -1.34 31.62
N MET A 76 -11.85 -0.78 31.65
CA MET A 76 -13.06 -1.51 31.27
C MET A 76 -13.02 -1.98 29.81
N ALA A 77 -12.58 -1.12 28.89
CA ALA A 77 -12.51 -1.45 27.47
C ALA A 77 -11.46 -2.53 27.15
N ARG A 78 -10.30 -2.49 27.84
CA ARG A 78 -9.21 -3.44 27.65
C ARG A 78 -9.52 -4.80 28.26
N LEU A 79 -10.09 -4.84 29.47
CA LEU A 79 -10.35 -6.09 30.19
C LEU A 79 -11.71 -6.71 29.82
N GLY A 80 -12.71 -5.93 29.42
CA GLY A 80 -14.02 -6.42 28.99
C GLY A 80 -14.63 -7.40 29.99
N SER A 81 -14.80 -8.67 29.58
CA SER A 81 -15.34 -9.74 30.42
C SER A 81 -14.44 -10.15 31.60
N GLU A 82 -13.13 -9.91 31.50
CA GLU A 82 -12.16 -10.21 32.56
C GLU A 82 -12.06 -9.07 33.59
N TYR A 83 -12.84 -8.02 33.43
CA TYR A 83 -12.89 -6.90 34.35
C TYR A 83 -13.27 -7.38 35.76
N LYS A 84 -12.43 -7.02 36.73
CA LYS A 84 -12.65 -7.29 38.15
C LYS A 84 -12.56 -5.98 38.93
N PRO A 85 -13.60 -5.63 39.71
CA PRO A 85 -13.59 -4.45 40.55
C PRO A 85 -12.39 -4.43 41.50
N ASN A 86 -11.69 -3.30 41.56
CA ASN A 86 -10.66 -3.03 42.56
C ASN A 86 -11.10 -1.95 43.56
N LYS A 87 -10.56 -1.97 44.78
CA LYS A 87 -10.84 -1.00 45.85
C LYS A 87 -10.17 0.34 45.58
N ASP A 88 -8.92 0.35 45.13
CA ASP A 88 -8.20 1.58 44.83
C ASP A 88 -8.80 2.34 43.65
N GLU A 89 -9.29 1.59 42.67
CA GLU A 89 -10.08 2.09 41.54
C GLU A 89 -11.37 2.78 42.02
N LEU A 90 -12.12 2.12 42.90
CA LEU A 90 -13.32 2.72 43.50
C LEU A 90 -12.98 3.99 44.26
N ASN A 91 -11.95 3.98 45.12
CA ASN A 91 -11.54 5.16 45.87
C ASN A 91 -11.13 6.32 44.95
N ALA A 92 -10.45 6.03 43.84
CA ALA A 92 -10.12 7.02 42.83
C ALA A 92 -11.39 7.60 42.17
N LEU A 93 -12.41 6.77 41.88
CA LEU A 93 -13.70 7.22 41.35
C LEU A 93 -14.51 8.04 42.37
N LEU A 94 -14.46 7.71 43.66
CA LEU A 94 -15.15 8.52 44.69
C LEU A 94 -14.55 9.94 44.77
N ALA A 95 -13.24 10.07 44.55
CA ALA A 95 -12.58 11.37 44.47
C ALA A 95 -12.98 12.20 43.23
N THR A 96 -13.63 11.60 42.21
CA THR A 96 -14.13 12.32 41.03
C THR A 96 -15.59 12.78 41.14
N SER A 97 -16.23 12.53 42.29
CA SER A 97 -17.64 12.90 42.55
C SER A 97 -17.94 14.38 42.35
N GLU A 98 -17.07 15.26 42.87
CA GLU A 98 -17.21 16.71 42.76
C GLU A 98 -17.14 17.20 41.30
N PHE A 99 -16.46 16.46 40.42
CA PHE A 99 -16.29 16.84 39.02
C PHE A 99 -17.55 16.56 38.17
N SER A 100 -18.23 15.45 38.42
CA SER A 100 -19.40 15.01 37.63
C SER A 100 -20.75 15.34 38.27
N ASN A 101 -20.76 15.96 39.46
CA ASN A 101 -21.96 16.23 40.27
C ASN A 101 -22.80 14.98 40.55
N VAL A 102 -22.14 13.83 40.74
CA VAL A 102 -22.79 12.58 41.12
C VAL A 102 -22.48 12.29 42.59
N SER A 103 -23.50 11.90 43.35
CA SER A 103 -23.30 11.63 44.78
C SER A 103 -22.35 10.43 45.00
N ILE A 104 -21.60 10.47 46.10
CA ILE A 104 -20.63 9.41 46.47
C ILE A 104 -21.31 8.03 46.54
N ASN A 105 -22.54 7.99 47.06
CA ASN A 105 -23.33 6.76 47.14
C ASN A 105 -23.77 6.26 45.76
N ASP A 106 -24.18 7.17 44.87
CA ASP A 106 -24.61 6.80 43.51
C ASP A 106 -23.43 6.29 42.68
N ILE A 107 -22.24 6.89 42.79
CA ILE A 107 -21.03 6.39 42.10
C ILE A 107 -20.71 4.96 42.54
N LYS A 108 -20.79 4.69 43.84
CA LYS A 108 -20.57 3.35 44.38
C LYS A 108 -21.61 2.35 43.86
N ASN A 109 -22.88 2.77 43.78
CA ASN A 109 -23.96 1.94 43.24
C ASN A 109 -23.76 1.66 41.74
N LEU A 110 -23.35 2.67 40.96
CA LEU A 110 -23.05 2.54 39.52
C LEU A 110 -21.85 1.63 39.26
N TYR A 111 -20.81 1.71 40.09
CA TYR A 111 -19.60 0.92 39.94
C TYR A 111 -19.84 -0.59 40.07
N TYR A 112 -20.65 -1.00 41.06
CA TYR A 112 -20.97 -2.42 41.27
C TYR A 112 -22.20 -2.89 40.48
N GLY A 113 -23.19 -2.02 40.29
CA GLY A 113 -24.46 -2.35 39.64
C GLY A 113 -24.47 -2.18 38.13
N GLY A 114 -23.46 -1.55 37.54
CA GLY A 114 -23.39 -1.28 36.10
C GLY A 114 -24.65 -0.57 35.59
N GLU A 115 -25.22 -1.08 34.49
CA GLU A 115 -26.47 -0.53 33.93
C GLU A 115 -27.67 -0.72 34.86
N GLN A 116 -27.77 -1.84 35.58
CA GLN A 116 -28.85 -2.07 36.55
C GLN A 116 -28.79 -1.04 37.69
N GLY A 117 -27.59 -0.75 38.18
CA GLY A 117 -27.38 0.32 39.17
C GLY A 117 -27.83 1.69 38.65
N ALA A 118 -27.63 1.98 37.36
CA ALA A 118 -28.11 3.22 36.75
C ALA A 118 -29.64 3.27 36.65
N ILE A 119 -30.28 2.14 36.35
CA ILE A 119 -31.75 2.01 36.32
C ILE A 119 -32.33 2.27 37.72
N ASP A 120 -31.71 1.72 38.76
CA ASP A 120 -32.15 1.87 40.14
C ASP A 120 -32.01 3.31 40.64
N VAL A 121 -30.89 3.98 40.34
CA VAL A 121 -30.69 5.43 40.66
C VAL A 121 -31.72 6.31 39.97
N LYS A 122 -32.13 5.96 38.74
CA LYS A 122 -33.17 6.67 37.99
C LYS A 122 -34.60 6.37 38.49
N GLY A 123 -34.77 5.39 39.39
CA GLY A 123 -36.07 4.98 39.91
C GLY A 123 -36.90 4.13 38.94
N GLY A 124 -36.25 3.41 38.01
CA GLY A 124 -36.92 2.41 37.16
C GLY A 124 -37.84 2.95 36.05
N SER A 125 -37.89 4.27 35.83
CA SER A 125 -38.76 4.85 34.79
C SER A 125 -38.18 4.66 33.38
N ALA A 126 -38.94 3.96 32.53
CA ALA A 126 -38.61 3.81 31.12
C ALA A 126 -38.58 5.18 30.43
N ASN A 127 -37.52 5.45 29.67
CA ASN A 127 -37.45 6.67 28.86
C ASN A 127 -38.54 6.64 27.78
N ARG A 128 -39.08 7.81 27.44
CA ARG A 128 -39.95 7.97 26.27
C ARG A 128 -39.14 7.68 25.00
N ASP A 129 -39.76 6.97 24.05
CA ASP A 129 -39.18 6.77 22.71
C ASP A 129 -39.02 8.10 21.98
N ASN A 130 -37.78 8.38 21.54
CA ASN A 130 -37.38 9.59 20.85
C ASN A 130 -36.78 9.32 19.45
N SER A 131 -36.98 8.11 18.91
CA SER A 131 -36.47 7.71 17.58
C SER A 131 -36.93 8.62 16.44
N LEU A 132 -38.18 9.09 16.48
CA LEU A 132 -38.78 10.00 15.49
C LEU A 132 -38.95 11.44 16.03
N ARG A 133 -38.03 11.88 16.90
CA ARG A 133 -37.98 13.29 17.33
C ARG A 133 -37.77 14.20 16.09
N PRO A 134 -38.26 15.45 16.11
CA PRO A 134 -38.06 16.37 14.99
C PRO A 134 -36.56 16.62 14.76
N PHE A 135 -36.19 16.82 13.49
CA PHE A 135 -34.81 17.06 13.10
C PHE A 135 -34.32 18.41 13.63
N MET A 136 -33.21 18.41 14.37
CA MET A 136 -32.66 19.58 15.04
C MET A 136 -31.52 20.26 14.26
N PHE A 137 -31.22 19.79 13.04
CA PHE A 137 -30.13 20.30 12.18
C PHE A 137 -28.73 20.20 12.82
N ASP A 138 -28.53 19.19 13.67
CA ASP A 138 -27.32 18.94 14.47
C ASP A 138 -26.45 17.78 13.95
N GLU A 139 -26.95 17.00 12.97
CA GLU A 139 -26.21 15.87 12.39
C GLU A 139 -26.35 15.82 10.86
N LEU A 140 -25.27 15.44 10.19
CA LEU A 140 -25.24 15.29 8.74
C LEU A 140 -25.85 13.95 8.31
N PRO A 141 -26.58 13.89 7.18
CA PRO A 141 -27.01 12.63 6.57
C PRO A 141 -25.83 11.76 6.14
N SER A 142 -26.06 10.45 5.98
CA SER A 142 -25.02 9.47 5.66
C SER A 142 -24.17 9.83 4.42
N GLN A 143 -24.79 10.25 3.30
CA GLN A 143 -24.04 10.66 2.10
C GLN A 143 -23.15 11.88 2.36
N ALA A 144 -23.62 12.84 3.14
CA ALA A 144 -22.82 14.01 3.52
C ALA A 144 -21.67 13.62 4.46
N GLN A 145 -21.88 12.68 5.38
CA GLN A 145 -20.81 12.13 6.22
C GLN A 145 -19.74 11.41 5.39
N GLU A 146 -20.13 10.69 4.33
CA GLU A 146 -19.19 10.04 3.41
C GLU A 146 -18.34 11.06 2.65
N LEU A 147 -18.95 12.14 2.12
CA LEU A 147 -18.21 13.22 1.47
C LEU A 147 -17.23 13.91 2.45
N VAL A 148 -17.67 14.12 3.70
CA VAL A 148 -16.78 14.65 4.75
C VAL A 148 -15.63 13.68 5.03
N ALA A 149 -15.88 12.37 5.04
CA ALA A 149 -14.84 11.36 5.23
C ALA A 149 -13.83 11.33 4.07
N GLN A 150 -14.30 11.36 2.81
CA GLN A 150 -13.45 11.47 1.63
C GLN A 150 -12.61 12.74 1.64
N HIS A 151 -13.20 13.87 2.04
CA HIS A 151 -12.46 15.13 2.19
C HIS A 151 -11.41 15.07 3.32
N ARG A 152 -11.70 14.37 4.42
CA ARG A 152 -10.70 14.10 5.48
C ARG A 152 -9.56 13.21 4.98
N GLU A 153 -9.86 12.20 4.17
CA GLU A 153 -8.86 11.34 3.53
C GLU A 153 -7.97 12.14 2.55
N GLN A 154 -8.57 12.99 1.71
CA GLN A 154 -7.82 13.89 0.83
C GLN A 154 -6.88 14.79 1.64
N ARG A 155 -7.38 15.41 2.73
CA ARG A 155 -6.55 16.23 3.62
C ARG A 155 -5.46 15.43 4.32
N PHE A 156 -5.71 14.16 4.61
CA PHE A 156 -4.69 13.25 5.15
C PHE A 156 -3.57 13.03 4.13
N TYR A 157 -3.89 12.69 2.88
CA TYR A 157 -2.88 12.55 1.83
C TYR A 157 -2.13 13.86 1.52
N ASN A 158 -2.82 15.00 1.56
CA ASN A 158 -2.16 16.31 1.41
C ASN A 158 -1.15 16.56 2.55
N ARG A 159 -1.48 16.16 3.79
CA ARG A 159 -0.55 16.25 4.92
C ARG A 159 0.64 15.30 4.75
N LEU A 160 0.42 14.06 4.32
CA LEU A 160 1.49 13.12 3.99
C LEU A 160 2.43 13.71 2.92
N ALA A 161 1.85 14.28 1.87
CA ALA A 161 2.61 14.91 0.80
C ALA A 161 3.46 16.10 1.28
N ALA A 162 2.90 16.93 2.16
CA ALA A 162 3.57 18.13 2.65
C ALA A 162 4.68 17.82 3.67
N TYR A 163 4.48 16.85 4.56
CA TYR A 163 5.38 16.64 5.70
C TYR A 163 6.14 15.31 5.66
N GLU A 164 5.56 14.22 5.14
CA GLU A 164 6.23 12.91 5.12
C GLU A 164 7.04 12.67 3.84
N LEU A 165 6.57 13.09 2.67
CA LEU A 165 7.33 12.92 1.42
C LEU A 165 8.68 13.66 1.42
N PRO A 166 8.83 14.87 2.00
CA PRO A 166 10.15 15.48 2.16
C PRO A 166 11.08 14.70 3.09
N LEU A 167 10.54 14.02 4.11
CA LEU A 167 11.33 13.12 4.97
C LEU A 167 11.81 11.88 4.20
N LEU A 168 11.00 11.37 3.27
CA LEU A 168 11.38 10.26 2.39
C LEU A 168 12.62 10.60 1.54
N ALA A 169 12.82 11.87 1.18
CA ALA A 169 13.99 12.31 0.42
C ALA A 169 15.33 12.04 1.14
N GLN A 170 15.33 11.86 2.47
CA GLN A 170 16.51 11.46 3.23
C GLN A 170 17.03 10.07 2.81
N TYR A 171 16.15 9.21 2.31
CA TYR A 171 16.48 7.86 1.83
C TYR A 171 16.73 7.80 0.32
N ARG A 172 16.94 8.95 -0.34
CA ARG A 172 17.22 9.03 -1.78
C ARG A 172 18.59 8.44 -2.11
N GLN A 173 18.64 7.62 -3.15
CA GLN A 173 19.88 7.05 -3.71
C GLN A 173 20.05 7.54 -5.15
N GLU A 174 21.27 7.89 -5.56
CA GLU A 174 21.55 8.20 -6.96
C GLU A 174 21.51 6.93 -7.83
N TYR A 175 21.14 7.08 -9.10
CA TYR A 175 21.08 5.94 -10.00
C TYR A 175 22.49 5.52 -10.44
N LYS A 176 23.02 4.45 -9.82
CA LYS A 176 24.28 3.83 -10.22
C LYS A 176 24.06 2.90 -11.42
N ARG A 177 24.19 3.45 -12.63
CA ARG A 177 23.98 2.71 -13.87
C ARG A 177 24.96 1.53 -14.01
N PRO A 178 24.48 0.28 -14.14
CA PRO A 178 25.35 -0.83 -14.51
C PRO A 178 25.78 -0.69 -15.97
N SER A 179 27.07 -0.88 -16.25
CA SER A 179 27.59 -0.82 -17.62
C SER A 179 26.96 -1.94 -18.46
N PRO A 180 26.37 -1.64 -19.64
CA PRO A 180 25.78 -2.66 -20.50
C PRO A 180 26.78 -3.73 -20.98
N LYS A 181 28.08 -3.41 -21.01
CA LYS A 181 29.14 -4.34 -21.37
C LYS A 181 29.36 -5.42 -20.30
N THR A 182 29.26 -5.05 -19.03
CA THR A 182 29.47 -5.99 -17.91
C THR A 182 28.17 -6.67 -17.49
N HIS A 183 27.02 -6.00 -17.64
CA HIS A 183 25.70 -6.52 -17.28
C HIS A 183 24.75 -6.56 -18.50
N PRO A 184 25.02 -7.41 -19.50
CA PRO A 184 24.19 -7.51 -20.70
C PRO A 184 22.89 -8.30 -20.48
N VAL A 185 22.84 -9.12 -19.42
CA VAL A 185 21.70 -9.97 -19.08
C VAL A 185 20.72 -9.20 -18.19
N THR A 186 19.43 -9.33 -18.50
CA THR A 186 18.34 -8.72 -17.74
C THR A 186 17.44 -9.82 -17.17
N TYR A 187 17.29 -9.84 -15.84
CA TYR A 187 16.31 -10.67 -15.15
C TYR A 187 15.11 -9.82 -14.77
N ARG A 188 13.93 -10.18 -15.27
CA ARG A 188 12.67 -9.53 -14.94
C ARG A 188 11.86 -10.38 -13.98
N TYR A 189 11.62 -9.83 -12.79
CA TYR A 189 10.75 -10.38 -11.76
C TYR A 189 9.39 -9.70 -11.82
N THR A 190 8.34 -10.41 -11.40
CA THR A 190 6.97 -9.87 -11.31
C THR A 190 6.48 -10.09 -9.89
N ASN A 191 5.97 -9.05 -9.24
CA ASN A 191 5.39 -9.14 -7.90
C ASN A 191 3.99 -8.52 -7.90
N TYR A 192 3.05 -9.16 -7.22
CA TYR A 192 1.66 -8.72 -7.08
C TYR A 192 1.47 -8.28 -5.63
N VAL A 193 1.42 -6.96 -5.40
CA VAL A 193 1.37 -6.41 -4.04
C VAL A 193 -0.01 -6.67 -3.45
N GLY A 194 -0.05 -7.32 -2.28
CA GLY A 194 -1.30 -7.65 -1.58
C GLY A 194 -1.95 -8.96 -2.02
N GLU A 195 -1.38 -9.67 -3.02
CA GLU A 195 -1.95 -10.91 -3.56
C GLU A 195 -0.90 -12.01 -3.72
N GLU A 196 -1.25 -13.24 -3.33
CA GLU A 196 -0.43 -14.42 -3.61
C GLU A 196 -0.75 -14.98 -5.00
N HIS A 197 -0.16 -14.39 -6.04
CA HIS A 197 -0.41 -14.80 -7.41
C HIS A 197 0.60 -15.86 -7.91
N PRO A 198 0.17 -16.98 -8.53
CA PRO A 198 1.08 -18.07 -8.94
C PRO A 198 2.15 -17.62 -9.94
N ASN A 199 1.86 -16.66 -10.82
CA ASN A 199 2.81 -16.05 -11.76
C ASN A 199 3.91 -15.20 -11.09
N SER A 200 3.83 -14.93 -9.78
CA SER A 200 4.88 -14.23 -9.02
C SER A 200 6.20 -15.01 -9.02
N ARG A 201 6.13 -16.35 -9.11
CA ARG A 201 7.31 -17.21 -9.18
C ARG A 201 8.03 -17.18 -10.54
N LYS A 202 7.38 -16.68 -11.59
CA LYS A 202 7.92 -16.68 -12.95
C LYS A 202 9.02 -15.63 -13.11
N VAL A 203 10.18 -16.08 -13.59
CA VAL A 203 11.30 -15.19 -13.93
C VAL A 203 11.58 -15.25 -15.43
N VAL A 204 11.96 -14.11 -16.00
CA VAL A 204 12.29 -13.98 -17.42
C VAL A 204 13.72 -13.45 -17.57
N LEU A 205 14.55 -14.19 -18.29
CA LEU A 205 15.89 -13.80 -18.69
C LEU A 205 15.87 -13.29 -20.13
N SER A 206 16.50 -12.15 -20.39
CA SER A 206 16.75 -11.66 -21.75
C SER A 206 18.15 -11.07 -21.91
N VAL A 207 18.77 -11.33 -23.05
CA VAL A 207 20.11 -10.82 -23.41
C VAL A 207 20.23 -10.63 -24.92
N LYS A 208 20.99 -9.62 -25.35
CA LYS A 208 21.39 -9.49 -26.75
C LYS A 208 22.58 -10.39 -27.02
N THR A 209 22.54 -11.21 -28.07
CA THR A 209 23.58 -12.22 -28.28
C THR A 209 24.93 -11.61 -28.64
N GLU A 210 24.93 -10.48 -29.34
CA GLU A 210 26.14 -9.66 -29.61
C GLU A 210 26.88 -9.24 -28.33
N ASN A 211 26.16 -8.99 -27.24
CA ASN A 211 26.76 -8.51 -25.99
C ASN A 211 27.33 -9.64 -25.10
N LEU A 212 27.26 -10.90 -25.54
CA LEU A 212 27.81 -12.05 -24.80
C LEU A 212 29.33 -12.18 -24.93
N GLY A 213 29.96 -11.44 -25.86
CA GLY A 213 31.41 -11.49 -26.08
C GLY A 213 31.90 -12.84 -26.61
N LEU A 214 31.08 -13.50 -27.43
CA LEU A 214 31.39 -14.77 -28.08
C LEU A 214 32.08 -14.56 -29.43
N GLU A 215 32.99 -15.46 -29.80
CA GLU A 215 33.59 -15.49 -31.14
C GLU A 215 32.52 -15.82 -32.19
N PRO A 216 32.58 -15.29 -33.44
CA PRO A 216 31.52 -15.46 -34.43
C PRO A 216 31.03 -16.90 -34.65
N LYS A 217 31.93 -17.89 -34.65
CA LYS A 217 31.57 -19.32 -34.74
C LYS A 217 30.79 -19.81 -33.52
N SER A 218 31.32 -19.57 -32.32
CA SER A 218 30.63 -19.89 -31.07
C SER A 218 29.29 -19.17 -30.92
N LEU A 219 29.19 -17.93 -31.43
CA LEU A 219 27.96 -17.15 -31.44
C LEU A 219 26.93 -17.74 -32.40
N HIS A 220 27.35 -18.20 -33.58
CA HIS A 220 26.49 -18.93 -34.52
C HIS A 220 25.94 -20.20 -33.85
N LYS A 221 26.82 -21.02 -33.26
CA LYS A 221 26.43 -22.21 -32.49
C LYS A 221 25.45 -21.88 -31.36
N PHE A 222 25.69 -20.82 -30.60
CA PHE A 222 24.76 -20.32 -29.56
C PHE A 222 23.36 -20.05 -30.15
N LYS A 223 23.29 -19.35 -31.29
CA LYS A 223 22.02 -19.01 -31.96
C LYS A 223 21.29 -20.26 -32.45
N VAL A 224 22.01 -21.24 -32.99
CA VAL A 224 21.46 -22.53 -33.42
C VAL A 224 20.88 -23.29 -32.21
N LEU A 225 21.62 -23.42 -31.11
CA LEU A 225 21.15 -24.09 -29.89
C LEU A 225 19.94 -23.38 -29.24
N ALA A 226 19.88 -22.05 -29.33
CA ALA A 226 18.79 -21.25 -28.80
C ALA A 226 17.45 -21.48 -29.54
N THR A 227 17.48 -21.93 -30.80
CA THR A 227 16.32 -22.24 -31.65
C THR A 227 15.24 -21.14 -31.58
N SER A 228 14.02 -21.47 -31.13
CA SER A 228 12.87 -20.56 -31.08
C SER A 228 13.00 -19.43 -30.04
N ARG A 229 13.98 -19.54 -29.13
CA ARG A 229 14.21 -18.55 -28.05
C ARG A 229 15.05 -17.36 -28.52
N TYR A 230 15.73 -17.49 -29.65
CA TYR A 230 16.47 -16.41 -30.30
C TYR A 230 15.60 -15.71 -31.35
N ASP A 231 15.58 -14.38 -31.34
CA ASP A 231 14.91 -13.55 -32.34
C ASP A 231 15.94 -12.85 -33.22
N HIS A 232 16.12 -13.33 -34.45
CA HIS A 232 17.11 -12.81 -35.39
C HIS A 232 16.85 -11.37 -35.83
N THR A 233 15.62 -10.84 -35.68
CA THR A 233 15.31 -9.45 -36.08
C THR A 233 15.80 -8.42 -35.06
N THR A 234 15.83 -8.79 -33.78
CA THR A 234 16.23 -7.90 -32.68
C THR A 234 17.54 -8.29 -32.01
N ASP A 235 18.13 -9.41 -32.43
CA ASP A 235 19.28 -10.07 -31.81
C ASP A 235 19.08 -10.42 -30.32
N ILE A 236 17.84 -10.75 -29.91
CA ILE A 236 17.51 -11.02 -28.51
C ILE A 236 17.30 -12.51 -28.30
N PHE A 237 18.05 -13.08 -27.37
CA PHE A 237 17.76 -14.37 -26.75
C PHE A 237 16.93 -14.16 -25.49
N LYS A 238 15.80 -14.87 -25.36
CA LYS A 238 14.90 -14.75 -24.21
C LYS A 238 14.34 -16.10 -23.79
N MET A 239 14.35 -16.36 -22.48
CA MET A 239 13.72 -17.53 -21.89
C MET A 239 13.11 -17.22 -20.53
N SER A 240 12.15 -18.04 -20.10
CA SER A 240 11.49 -17.90 -18.80
C SER A 240 11.35 -19.24 -18.10
N SER A 241 11.35 -19.23 -16.77
CA SER A 241 11.11 -20.42 -15.95
C SER A 241 10.01 -20.13 -14.94
N ASP A 242 9.15 -21.13 -14.76
CA ASP A 242 8.03 -21.18 -13.83
C ASP A 242 7.93 -22.56 -13.16
N LYS A 243 9.05 -23.30 -13.13
CA LYS A 243 9.11 -24.71 -12.73
C LYS A 243 9.16 -24.90 -11.22
N PHE A 244 9.82 -23.98 -10.53
CA PHE A 244 10.07 -24.05 -9.08
C PHE A 244 9.10 -23.15 -8.31
N GLU A 245 8.89 -23.41 -7.01
CA GLU A 245 7.95 -22.61 -6.21
C GLU A 245 8.42 -21.16 -6.04
N HIS A 246 9.72 -20.96 -5.87
CA HIS A 246 10.28 -19.63 -5.58
C HIS A 246 10.91 -18.97 -6.82
N ALA A 247 10.68 -17.66 -6.96
CA ALA A 247 11.26 -16.87 -8.04
C ALA A 247 12.80 -16.90 -8.05
N SER A 248 13.43 -16.93 -6.87
CA SER A 248 14.89 -17.05 -6.75
C SER A 248 15.43 -18.35 -7.34
N GLN A 249 14.74 -19.48 -7.12
CA GLN A 249 15.09 -20.77 -7.69
C GLN A 249 14.90 -20.78 -9.21
N ASN A 250 13.79 -20.21 -9.71
CA ASN A 250 13.57 -20.05 -11.15
C ASN A 250 14.65 -19.16 -11.81
N ALA A 251 15.09 -18.08 -11.14
CA ALA A 251 16.18 -17.25 -11.63
C ALA A 251 17.52 -18.00 -11.69
N ARG A 252 17.83 -18.78 -10.64
CA ARG A 252 19.05 -19.59 -10.58
C ARG A 252 19.05 -20.67 -11.66
N TYR A 253 17.93 -21.35 -11.86
CA TYR A 253 17.79 -22.31 -12.95
C TYR A 253 18.01 -21.70 -14.33
N LEU A 254 17.49 -20.49 -14.57
CA LEU A 254 17.74 -19.76 -15.82
C LEU A 254 19.21 -19.39 -15.99
N HIS A 255 19.88 -19.00 -14.89
CA HIS A 255 21.33 -18.76 -14.90
C HIS A 255 22.09 -20.04 -15.27
N ASP A 256 21.78 -21.17 -14.64
CA ASP A 256 22.45 -22.45 -14.90
C ASP A 256 22.26 -22.90 -16.36
N ILE A 257 21.07 -22.72 -16.93
CA ILE A 257 20.81 -23.01 -18.35
C ILE A 257 21.64 -22.08 -19.24
N LEU A 258 21.70 -20.78 -18.94
CA LEU A 258 22.49 -19.84 -19.72
C LEU A 258 23.96 -20.24 -19.70
N GLN A 259 24.52 -20.58 -18.53
CA GLN A 259 25.90 -21.03 -18.41
C GLN A 259 26.15 -22.29 -19.23
N LYS A 260 25.26 -23.29 -19.15
CA LYS A 260 25.34 -24.48 -20.00
C LYS A 260 25.30 -24.14 -21.49
N LEU A 261 24.42 -23.23 -21.91
CA LEU A 261 24.36 -22.78 -23.31
C LEU A 261 25.68 -22.11 -23.73
N LEU A 262 26.28 -21.30 -22.86
CA LEU A 262 27.59 -20.69 -23.12
C LEU A 262 28.71 -21.72 -23.20
N THR A 263 28.74 -22.73 -22.33
CA THR A 263 29.76 -23.79 -22.38
C THR A 263 29.64 -24.60 -23.66
N GLU A 264 28.42 -25.01 -24.03
CA GLU A 264 28.17 -25.73 -25.27
C GLU A 264 28.55 -24.90 -26.51
N SER A 265 28.26 -23.60 -26.49
CA SER A 265 28.61 -22.70 -27.59
C SER A 265 30.11 -22.55 -27.81
N LYS A 266 30.91 -22.67 -26.73
CA LYS A 266 32.38 -22.56 -26.79
C LYS A 266 33.06 -23.88 -27.12
N ASN A 267 32.38 -25.02 -26.97
CA ASN A 267 32.91 -26.31 -27.36
C ASN A 267 32.84 -26.49 -28.88
N LEU A 268 33.89 -26.12 -29.60
CA LEU A 268 33.97 -26.28 -31.07
C LEU A 268 34.70 -27.57 -31.51
N ALA A 269 35.21 -28.36 -30.56
CA ALA A 269 36.02 -29.54 -30.86
C ALA A 269 35.18 -30.74 -31.34
N GLU A 270 33.96 -30.88 -30.83
CA GLU A 270 33.06 -31.99 -31.17
C GLU A 270 32.21 -31.66 -32.40
N ASP A 271 31.56 -30.50 -32.42
CA ASP A 271 30.65 -30.07 -33.48
C ASP A 271 30.58 -28.53 -33.55
N ASP A 272 30.87 -27.94 -34.72
CA ASP A 272 30.93 -26.49 -34.96
C ASP A 272 29.60 -25.93 -35.52
N PHE A 273 28.66 -26.79 -35.97
CA PHE A 273 27.37 -26.38 -36.56
C PHE A 273 27.45 -25.31 -37.68
N ASN A 274 28.57 -25.19 -38.39
CA ASN A 274 28.74 -24.20 -39.46
C ASN A 274 27.92 -24.52 -40.72
N ASP A 275 27.58 -25.80 -40.91
CA ASP A 275 26.79 -26.32 -42.00
C ASP A 275 25.28 -26.13 -41.80
N VAL A 276 24.84 -25.81 -40.59
CA VAL A 276 23.42 -25.63 -40.24
C VAL A 276 23.02 -24.15 -40.27
N PRO A 277 22.16 -23.71 -41.21
CA PRO A 277 21.68 -22.34 -41.22
C PRO A 277 20.78 -22.02 -40.01
N ILE A 278 20.78 -20.77 -39.56
CA ILE A 278 19.88 -20.30 -38.49
C ILE A 278 18.42 -20.43 -38.96
N ASP A 279 17.62 -21.20 -38.22
CA ASP A 279 16.17 -21.28 -38.46
C ASP A 279 15.47 -19.99 -38.03
N THR A 280 14.76 -19.37 -38.98
CA THR A 280 14.02 -18.11 -38.81
C THR A 280 12.51 -18.27 -39.01
N ARG A 281 11.99 -19.50 -39.07
CA ARG A 281 10.57 -19.75 -39.34
C ARG A 281 9.65 -19.21 -38.24
N HIS A 282 10.05 -19.31 -36.98
CA HIS A 282 9.24 -18.86 -35.83
C HIS A 282 9.11 -17.33 -35.77
N THR A 283 10.16 -16.58 -36.11
CA THR A 283 10.14 -15.11 -36.18
C THR A 283 9.32 -14.62 -37.37
N ILE A 284 9.43 -15.28 -38.53
CA ILE A 284 8.57 -14.99 -39.69
C ILE A 284 7.10 -15.21 -39.31
N ALA A 285 6.75 -16.34 -38.70
CA ALA A 285 5.39 -16.63 -38.25
C ALA A 285 4.90 -15.62 -37.17
N LYS A 286 5.77 -15.19 -36.26
CA LYS A 286 5.48 -14.12 -35.29
C LYS A 286 5.23 -12.78 -35.99
N ASN A 287 6.00 -12.45 -37.02
CA ASN A 287 5.86 -11.21 -37.78
C ASN A 287 4.63 -11.22 -38.69
N LEU A 288 4.25 -12.37 -39.25
CA LEU A 288 3.00 -12.53 -40.00
C LEU A 288 1.76 -12.33 -39.13
N ARG A 289 1.81 -12.75 -37.86
CA ARG A 289 0.75 -12.50 -36.87
C ARG A 289 0.67 -11.03 -36.44
N LYS A 290 1.70 -10.23 -36.71
CA LYS A 290 1.75 -8.81 -36.38
C LYS A 290 1.48 -7.96 -37.61
N LYS A 291 0.78 -6.83 -37.43
CA LYS A 291 0.68 -5.82 -38.49
C LYS A 291 2.01 -5.05 -38.58
N LYS A 292 2.48 -4.80 -39.81
CA LYS A 292 3.70 -4.01 -40.08
C LYS A 292 3.32 -2.65 -40.63
N HIS A 293 3.92 -1.60 -40.07
CA HIS A 293 3.81 -0.22 -40.54
C HIS A 293 5.19 0.26 -41.02
N ASN A 294 5.76 -0.47 -41.99
CA ASN A 294 7.10 -0.20 -42.53
C ASN A 294 7.10 0.74 -43.74
N TYR A 295 5.93 1.22 -44.18
CA TYR A 295 5.83 2.27 -45.18
C TYR A 295 6.35 3.59 -44.58
N LYS A 296 7.21 4.27 -45.32
CA LYS A 296 7.74 5.59 -44.95
C LYS A 296 7.27 6.60 -45.97
N PHE A 297 7.09 7.84 -45.53
CA PHE A 297 6.82 8.94 -46.46
C PHE A 297 8.02 9.09 -47.41
N PRO A 298 7.82 9.10 -48.73
CA PRO A 298 8.91 9.24 -49.69
C PRO A 298 9.68 10.53 -49.44
N GLU A 299 11.01 10.43 -49.35
CA GLU A 299 11.85 11.59 -49.04
C GLU A 299 11.73 12.70 -50.09
N HIS A 300 11.65 12.31 -51.37
CA HIS A 300 11.49 13.24 -52.49
C HIS A 300 10.11 13.92 -52.56
N TRP A 301 9.11 13.47 -51.79
CA TRP A 301 7.82 14.15 -51.67
C TRP A 301 7.79 15.19 -50.58
N LYS A 302 8.84 15.25 -49.73
CA LYS A 302 8.96 16.32 -48.77
C LYS A 302 9.13 17.60 -49.58
N ARG A 303 8.29 18.60 -49.31
CA ARG A 303 8.43 19.95 -49.84
C ARG A 303 8.83 20.88 -48.71
N PRO A 304 10.14 21.06 -48.43
CA PRO A 304 10.59 21.98 -47.38
C PRO A 304 10.21 23.43 -47.67
N GLU A 305 10.03 23.78 -48.95
CA GLU A 305 9.56 25.10 -49.40
C GLU A 305 8.12 25.41 -48.95
N ASP A 306 7.25 24.39 -48.85
CA ASP A 306 5.87 24.50 -48.36
C ASP A 306 5.81 24.49 -46.82
N ALA A 307 6.96 24.31 -46.13
CA ALA A 307 6.98 24.35 -44.67
C ALA A 307 6.62 25.75 -44.18
N PRO A 308 5.73 25.88 -43.17
CA PRO A 308 5.38 27.18 -42.62
C PRO A 308 6.63 27.85 -42.07
N LYS A 309 7.03 28.98 -42.67
CA LYS A 309 8.14 29.78 -42.17
C LYS A 309 7.79 30.30 -40.78
N LYS A 310 8.79 30.46 -39.92
CA LYS A 310 8.59 31.02 -38.58
C LYS A 310 7.97 32.41 -38.72
N ASN A 311 6.76 32.57 -38.18
CA ASN A 311 6.12 33.87 -38.10
C ASN A 311 6.88 34.75 -37.10
N PHE A 312 7.00 36.04 -37.43
CA PHE A 312 7.64 37.00 -36.54
C PHE A 312 6.65 37.45 -35.47
N ASP A 313 6.83 36.94 -34.25
CA ASP A 313 6.09 37.41 -33.08
C ASP A 313 6.86 38.55 -32.42
N VAL A 314 6.29 39.76 -32.51
CA VAL A 314 6.89 40.99 -32.00
C VAL A 314 6.98 40.99 -30.47
N VAL A 315 6.00 40.39 -29.79
CA VAL A 315 5.90 40.38 -28.32
C VAL A 315 6.95 39.45 -27.74
N ASP A 316 7.09 38.25 -28.30
CA ASP A 316 8.13 37.30 -27.89
C ASP A 316 9.54 37.86 -28.18
N GLN A 317 9.72 38.56 -29.30
CA GLN A 317 11.01 39.16 -29.63
C GLN A 317 11.38 40.29 -28.66
N LEU A 318 10.40 41.11 -28.25
CA LEU A 318 10.59 42.13 -27.22
C LEU A 318 10.91 41.47 -25.87
N LEU A 319 10.15 40.45 -25.47
CA LEU A 319 10.35 39.74 -24.21
C LEU A 319 11.69 39.01 -24.15
N SER A 320 12.19 38.52 -25.29
CA SER A 320 13.51 37.88 -25.41
C SER A 320 14.69 38.83 -25.14
N THR A 321 14.48 40.15 -25.15
CA THR A 321 15.50 41.14 -24.74
C THR A 321 15.63 41.29 -23.22
N LEU A 322 14.71 40.70 -22.45
CA LEU A 322 14.68 40.75 -20.98
C LEU A 322 15.36 39.52 -20.33
N GLN A 323 15.83 38.56 -21.13
CA GLN A 323 16.49 37.33 -20.69
C GLN A 323 18.00 37.42 -20.89
#